data_AF-A0A258DMY4-F1
#
_entry.id   AF-A0A258DMY4-F1
#
_cell.length_a   1.000
_cell.length_b   1.000
_cell.length_c   1.000
_cell.angle_alpha   90.00
_cell.angle_beta   90.00
_cell.angle_gamma   90.00
#
_symmetry.space_group_name_H-M   'P 1'
#
loop_
_entity.id
_entity.type
_entity.pdbx_description
1 polymer ?
#
loop_
_entity_poly.entity_id
_entity_poly.type
_entity_poly.pdbx_seq_one_letter_code
_entity_poly.pdbx_strand_id
1 'polypeptide(L)'
;RQNGMNEVAVLFYEVDDFSGTINGLTPDDAGYAAAVAARAYQTSDGSTSLAGAGYGGYSQGEISGVDAGDLIAMRLTSNANTFYAFASANESVNGQDVAHLWSYGLNTFGWEDLYGGGDTDYNDLIVQLDFTSTAGSQWLV
;
A
#
# COMPACT_ATOMS: atom_id res chain seq x y z
N ARG A 1 -2.16 -19.21 2.78
CA ARG A 1 -3.31 -19.68 1.92
C ARG A 1 -4.02 -18.39 1.58
N GLN A 2 -4.09 -17.94 0.33
CA GLN A 2 -5.05 -16.87 -0.01
C GLN A 2 -6.45 -17.46 0.20
N ASN A 3 -6.99 -17.30 1.40
CA ASN A 3 -8.41 -17.48 1.62
C ASN A 3 -9.02 -16.27 0.92
N GLY A 4 -9.29 -16.39 -0.39
CA GLY A 4 -9.80 -15.34 -1.28
C GLY A 4 -11.21 -14.84 -0.92
N MET A 5 -11.46 -14.64 0.37
CA MET A 5 -12.74 -14.30 0.97
C MET A 5 -12.93 -12.79 1.06
N ASN A 6 -11.83 -12.02 1.02
CA ASN A 6 -11.85 -10.58 1.17
C ASN A 6 -11.56 -9.88 -0.15
N GLU A 7 -12.35 -8.86 -0.46
CA GLU A 7 -12.02 -7.91 -1.51
C GLU A 7 -10.91 -7.00 -0.99
N VAL A 8 -9.72 -7.11 -1.59
CA VAL A 8 -8.56 -6.30 -1.23
C VAL A 8 -8.27 -5.27 -2.32
N ALA A 9 -7.88 -4.07 -1.91
CA ALA A 9 -7.43 -3.02 -2.82
C ALA A 9 -6.26 -2.25 -2.21
N VAL A 10 -5.25 -1.95 -3.02
CA VAL A 10 -4.09 -1.15 -2.62
C VAL A 10 -4.22 0.27 -3.16
N LEU A 11 -3.91 1.25 -2.31
CA LEU A 11 -3.77 2.66 -2.66
C LEU A 11 -2.32 3.08 -2.42
N PHE A 12 -1.77 3.88 -3.33
CA PHE A 12 -0.45 4.49 -3.20
C PHE A 12 -0.60 5.97 -2.90
N TYR A 13 0.22 6.50 -2.00
CA TYR A 13 0.18 7.92 -1.61
C TYR A 13 1.56 8.46 -1.31
N GLU A 14 1.73 9.77 -1.47
CA GLU A 14 2.97 10.47 -1.15
C GLU A 14 3.08 10.77 0.35
N VAL A 15 4.29 10.65 0.91
CA VAL A 15 4.66 11.09 2.25
C VAL A 15 5.83 12.07 2.20
N ASP A 16 5.95 12.91 3.22
CA ASP A 16 6.99 13.95 3.27
C ASP A 16 8.34 13.39 3.76
N ASP A 17 8.35 12.27 4.48
CA ASP A 17 9.55 11.64 5.03
C ASP A 17 9.43 10.11 5.24
N PHE A 18 10.54 9.48 5.65
CA PHE A 18 10.60 8.04 5.94
C PHE A 18 9.86 7.61 7.21
N SER A 19 9.40 8.55 8.03
CA SER A 19 8.51 8.29 9.16
C SER A 19 7.04 8.34 8.75
N GLY A 20 6.75 8.62 7.48
CA GLY A 20 5.42 8.61 6.91
C GLY A 20 4.63 9.88 7.16
N THR A 21 5.28 11.00 7.53
CA THR A 21 4.52 12.21 7.84
C THR A 21 3.83 12.81 6.61
N ILE A 22 2.68 13.45 6.80
CA ILE A 22 2.00 14.22 5.75
C ILE A 22 1.56 15.56 6.30
N ASN A 23 2.12 16.65 5.77
CA ASN A 23 1.89 18.02 6.22
C ASN A 23 2.06 18.17 7.75
N GLY A 24 3.05 17.47 8.32
CA GLY A 24 3.34 17.47 9.75
C GLY A 24 2.49 16.54 10.62
N LEU A 25 1.55 15.78 10.05
CA LEU A 25 0.81 14.72 10.74
C LEU A 25 1.63 13.43 10.75
N THR A 26 1.80 12.80 11.91
CA THR A 26 2.34 11.44 12.00
C THR A 26 1.26 10.39 11.67
N PRO A 27 1.62 9.14 11.33
CA PRO A 27 0.65 8.13 10.94
C PRO A 27 -0.46 7.84 11.97
N ASP A 28 -0.18 8.02 13.27
CA ASP A 28 -1.11 7.84 14.39
C ASP A 28 -2.00 9.07 14.68
N ASP A 29 -1.75 10.20 14.02
CA ASP A 29 -2.50 11.42 14.26
C ASP A 29 -3.93 11.36 13.71
N ALA A 30 -4.84 12.00 14.46
CA ALA A 30 -6.19 12.26 13.96
C ALA A 30 -6.13 13.10 12.68
N GLY A 31 -6.74 12.59 11.61
CA GLY A 31 -6.75 13.25 10.30
C GLY A 31 -5.72 12.69 9.30
N TYR A 32 -4.82 11.81 9.74
CA TYR A 32 -3.86 11.16 8.83
C TYR A 32 -4.56 10.45 7.65
N ALA A 33 -5.65 9.73 7.91
CA ALA A 33 -6.44 9.08 6.86
C ALA A 33 -6.98 10.05 5.78
N ALA A 34 -7.38 11.26 6.17
CA ALA A 34 -7.84 12.28 5.24
C ALA A 34 -6.66 12.88 4.45
N ALA A 35 -5.51 13.04 5.09
CA ALA A 35 -4.27 13.49 4.45
C ALA A 35 -3.78 12.46 3.41
N VAL A 36 -3.83 11.17 3.73
CA VAL A 36 -3.54 10.06 2.80
C VAL A 36 -4.46 10.12 1.59
N ALA A 37 -5.77 10.30 1.80
CA ALA A 37 -6.72 10.40 0.69
C ALA A 37 -6.44 11.61 -0.22
N ALA A 38 -5.94 12.72 0.35
CA ALA A 38 -5.59 13.92 -0.40
C ALA A 38 -4.25 13.82 -1.17
N ARG A 39 -3.34 12.92 -0.74
CA ARG A 39 -2.03 12.64 -1.36
C ARG A 39 -2.04 11.35 -2.19
N ALA A 40 -3.20 10.74 -2.43
CA ALA A 40 -3.31 9.50 -3.20
C ALA A 40 -2.94 9.73 -4.66
N TYR A 41 -2.06 8.88 -5.19
CA TYR A 41 -1.79 8.86 -6.63
C TYR A 41 -2.99 8.34 -7.40
N GLN A 42 -3.21 8.89 -8.59
CA GLN A 42 -4.23 8.42 -9.50
C GLN A 42 -3.69 7.30 -10.38
N THR A 43 -4.50 6.27 -10.59
CA THR A 43 -4.24 5.24 -11.60
C THR A 43 -4.52 5.76 -13.01
N SER A 44 -4.03 5.05 -14.02
CA SER A 44 -4.24 5.41 -15.44
C SER A 44 -5.72 5.49 -15.88
N ASP A 45 -6.63 4.87 -15.13
CA ASP A 45 -8.09 4.94 -15.34
C ASP A 45 -8.79 6.02 -14.49
N GLY A 46 -8.04 6.82 -13.73
CA GLY A 46 -8.53 7.89 -12.87
C GLY A 46 -9.04 7.44 -11.49
N SER A 47 -8.92 6.15 -11.15
CA SER A 47 -9.12 5.66 -9.77
C SER A 47 -7.96 6.09 -8.86
N THR A 48 -8.06 5.78 -7.56
CA THR A 48 -6.96 5.92 -6.58
C THR A 48 -6.60 4.60 -5.90
N SER A 49 -7.22 3.50 -6.34
CA SER A 49 -6.93 2.17 -5.83
C SER A 49 -6.88 1.13 -6.95
N LEU A 50 -6.05 0.12 -6.74
CA LEU A 50 -5.95 -1.07 -7.57
C LEU A 50 -6.53 -2.24 -6.80
N ALA A 51 -7.60 -2.84 -7.35
CA ALA A 51 -8.17 -4.05 -6.79
C ALA A 51 -7.25 -5.25 -7.04
N GLY A 52 -7.07 -6.08 -6.00
CA GLY A 52 -6.47 -7.39 -6.16
C GLY A 52 -7.39 -8.29 -7.00
N ALA A 53 -6.80 -9.09 -7.90
CA ALA A 53 -7.57 -10.01 -8.73
C ALA A 53 -8.22 -11.17 -7.93
N GLY A 54 -7.74 -11.41 -6.69
CA GLY A 54 -8.21 -12.48 -5.81
C GLY A 54 -7.84 -13.88 -6.30
N TYR A 55 -8.00 -14.87 -5.42
CA TYR A 55 -7.89 -16.31 -5.76
C TYR A 55 -6.60 -16.72 -6.52
N GLY A 56 -5.45 -16.13 -6.17
CA GLY A 56 -4.17 -16.39 -6.83
C GLY A 56 -4.01 -15.76 -8.21
N GLY A 57 -4.99 -14.94 -8.64
CA GLY A 57 -4.87 -14.10 -9.82
C GLY A 57 -3.94 -12.92 -9.60
N TYR A 58 -3.54 -12.28 -10.70
CA TYR A 58 -2.78 -11.05 -10.69
C TYR A 58 -3.54 -9.95 -11.45
N SER A 59 -3.34 -8.71 -11.01
CA SER A 59 -3.76 -7.50 -11.71
C SER A 59 -2.55 -6.58 -11.84
N GLN A 60 -2.60 -5.68 -12.83
CA GLN A 60 -1.58 -4.66 -13.04
C GLN A 60 -2.27 -3.32 -13.26
N GLY A 61 -1.66 -2.26 -12.76
CA GLY A 61 -2.05 -0.89 -13.07
C GLY A 61 -0.85 0.03 -12.95
N GLU A 62 -0.98 1.21 -13.54
CA GLU A 62 0.03 2.27 -13.50
C GLU A 62 -0.50 3.40 -12.64
N ILE A 63 0.32 3.91 -11.72
CA ILE A 63 0.07 5.17 -11.01
C ILE A 63 0.74 6.32 -11.77
N SER A 64 0.07 7.46 -11.79
CA SER A 64 0.48 8.64 -12.55
C SER A 64 0.83 9.80 -11.62
N GLY A 65 1.64 10.74 -12.11
CA GLY A 65 2.05 11.92 -11.35
C GLY A 65 3.14 11.66 -10.31
N VAL A 66 3.88 10.56 -10.45
CA VAL A 66 5.08 10.28 -9.65
C VAL A 66 6.25 11.08 -10.21
N ASP A 67 6.79 11.97 -9.39
CA ASP A 67 7.93 12.83 -9.70
C ASP A 67 9.23 12.33 -9.06
N ALA A 68 10.35 12.87 -9.53
CA ALA A 68 11.66 12.51 -9.01
C ALA A 68 11.83 13.05 -7.58
N GLY A 69 11.99 12.14 -6.62
CA GLY A 69 12.20 12.46 -5.21
C GLY A 69 10.99 12.14 -4.32
N ASP A 70 9.85 11.80 -4.92
CA ASP A 70 8.66 11.40 -4.19
C ASP A 70 8.95 10.18 -3.30
N LEU A 71 8.42 10.22 -2.08
CA LEU A 71 8.40 9.08 -1.17
C LEU A 71 7.00 8.48 -1.21
N ILE A 72 6.90 7.22 -1.65
CA ILE A 72 5.62 6.55 -1.87
C ILE A 72 5.38 5.55 -0.75
N ALA A 73 4.23 5.66 -0.11
CA ALA A 73 3.71 4.70 0.85
C ALA A 73 2.46 4.00 0.29
N MET A 74 2.04 2.92 0.97
CA MET A 74 0.91 2.10 0.57
C MET A 74 -0.11 1.96 1.70
N ARG A 75 -1.37 1.81 1.31
CA ARG A 75 -2.50 1.49 2.18
C ARG A 75 -3.30 0.35 1.56
N LEU A 76 -3.60 -0.67 2.35
CA LEU A 76 -4.50 -1.75 1.99
C LEU A 76 -5.90 -1.47 2.54
N THR A 77 -6.92 -1.68 1.73
CA THR A 77 -8.29 -1.87 2.19
C THR A 77 -8.65 -3.34 2.01
N SER A 78 -9.17 -3.97 3.06
CA SER A 78 -9.66 -5.36 3.05
C SER A 78 -11.04 -5.40 3.68
N ASN A 79 -12.08 -5.58 2.87
CA ASN A 79 -13.48 -5.39 3.26
C ASN A 79 -13.71 -4.03 3.98
N ALA A 80 -14.05 -4.05 5.26
CA ALA A 80 -14.27 -2.87 6.09
C ALA A 80 -13.01 -2.36 6.81
N ASN A 81 -11.90 -3.10 6.73
CA ASN A 81 -10.65 -2.75 7.39
C ASN A 81 -9.74 -1.95 6.46
N THR A 82 -8.89 -1.12 7.06
CA THR A 82 -7.87 -0.35 6.37
C THR A 82 -6.57 -0.47 7.15
N PHE A 83 -5.49 -0.81 6.45
CA PHE A 83 -4.17 -0.98 7.01
C PHE A 83 -3.18 -0.12 6.25
N TYR A 84 -2.24 0.49 6.96
CA TYR A 84 -1.20 1.36 6.41
C TYR A 84 0.15 0.65 6.49
N ALA A 85 1.07 1.07 5.61
CA ALA A 85 2.46 0.61 5.64
C ALA A 85 3.18 0.90 6.97
N PHE A 86 2.72 1.93 7.69
CA PHE A 86 3.26 2.32 9.00
C PHE A 86 2.43 1.68 10.11
N ALA A 87 3.05 0.84 10.93
CA ALA A 87 2.38 0.12 12.01
C ALA A 87 1.65 1.05 12.99
N SER A 88 2.22 2.21 13.31
CA SER A 88 1.59 3.18 14.24
C SER A 88 0.23 3.71 13.77
N ALA A 89 -0.11 3.61 12.48
CA ALA A 89 -1.43 3.95 11.97
C ALA A 89 -2.45 2.81 12.03
N ASN A 90 -2.02 1.61 12.45
CA ASN A 90 -2.85 0.41 12.53
C ASN A 90 -3.28 0.13 13.98
N GLU A 91 -3.99 -0.96 14.18
CA GLU A 91 -4.42 -1.38 15.50
C GLU A 91 -3.27 -1.79 16.42
N SER A 92 -3.56 -1.75 17.72
CA SER A 92 -2.66 -2.24 18.76
C SER A 92 -3.17 -3.55 19.36
N VAL A 93 -2.33 -4.58 19.38
CA VAL A 93 -2.59 -5.87 20.03
C VAL A 93 -1.56 -6.06 21.14
N ASN A 94 -2.04 -6.29 22.37
CA ASN A 94 -1.19 -6.41 23.56
C ASN A 94 -0.24 -5.21 23.77
N GLY A 95 -0.68 -4.02 23.39
CA GLY A 95 0.07 -2.77 23.53
C GLY A 95 1.22 -2.61 22.52
N GLN A 96 1.17 -3.31 21.40
CA GLN A 96 2.09 -3.17 20.27
C GLN A 96 1.29 -2.97 18.99
N ASP A 97 1.72 -2.03 18.16
CA ASP A 97 1.06 -1.76 16.89
C ASP A 97 1.35 -2.87 15.88
N VAL A 98 0.37 -3.22 15.07
CA VAL A 98 0.46 -4.34 14.13
C VAL A 98 1.02 -3.86 12.79
N ALA A 99 2.09 -4.51 12.34
CA ALA A 99 2.63 -4.30 11.00
C ALA A 99 1.91 -5.23 10.01
N HIS A 100 1.19 -4.62 9.06
CA HIS A 100 0.50 -5.35 7.98
C HIS A 100 1.28 -5.44 6.69
N LEU A 101 2.43 -4.76 6.59
CA LEU A 101 3.27 -4.75 5.40
C LEU A 101 4.64 -5.35 5.72
N TRP A 102 5.10 -6.25 4.86
CA TRP A 102 6.42 -6.85 4.91
C TRP A 102 7.18 -6.62 3.60
N SER A 103 8.46 -6.28 3.68
CA SER A 103 9.31 -6.20 2.48
C SER A 103 10.04 -7.52 2.26
N TYR A 104 9.83 -8.12 1.09
CA TYR A 104 10.61 -9.27 0.62
C TYR A 104 11.88 -8.84 -0.14
N GLY A 105 12.13 -7.54 -0.27
CA GLY A 105 13.19 -6.98 -1.12
C GLY A 105 12.81 -6.97 -2.61
N LEU A 106 13.72 -6.46 -3.45
CA LEU A 106 13.55 -6.39 -4.92
C LEU A 106 12.22 -5.74 -5.35
N ASN A 107 11.79 -4.69 -4.65
CA ASN A 107 10.53 -3.99 -4.87
C ASN A 107 9.26 -4.85 -4.68
N THR A 108 9.38 -5.96 -3.94
CA THR A 108 8.26 -6.85 -3.62
C THR A 108 7.87 -6.73 -2.16
N PHE A 109 6.56 -6.59 -1.93
CA PHE A 109 5.97 -6.36 -0.63
C PHE A 109 4.77 -7.29 -0.42
N GLY A 110 4.66 -7.86 0.78
CA GLY A 110 3.56 -8.71 1.19
C GLY A 110 2.66 -8.04 2.22
N TRP A 111 1.37 -8.29 2.14
CA TRP A 111 0.38 -7.80 3.09
C TRP A 111 -0.27 -8.93 3.90
N GLU A 112 -0.56 -8.64 5.17
CA GLU A 112 -1.54 -9.35 6.01
C GLU A 112 -2.86 -8.57 5.99
N ASP A 113 -3.97 -9.23 5.65
CA ASP A 113 -5.27 -8.57 5.41
C ASP A 113 -6.27 -8.69 6.57
N LEU A 114 -5.86 -9.32 7.68
CA LEU A 114 -6.68 -9.55 8.86
C LEU A 114 -6.28 -8.66 10.04
N TYR A 115 -7.29 -8.03 10.65
CA TYR A 115 -7.13 -7.30 11.90
C TYR A 115 -6.50 -8.20 12.98
N GLY A 116 -5.53 -7.65 13.70
CA GLY A 116 -4.72 -8.31 14.71
C GLY A 116 -3.51 -9.05 14.17
N GLY A 117 -3.23 -8.96 12.86
CA GLY A 117 -2.03 -9.51 12.23
C GLY A 117 -2.17 -10.95 11.71
N GLY A 118 -3.39 -11.50 11.69
CA GLY A 118 -3.68 -12.76 10.98
C GLY A 118 -2.78 -13.93 11.38
N ASP A 119 -2.26 -14.64 10.37
CA ASP A 119 -1.31 -15.74 10.55
C ASP A 119 0.15 -15.33 10.26
N THR A 120 0.38 -14.05 9.96
CA THR A 120 1.70 -13.40 9.83
C THR A 120 2.59 -14.00 8.73
N ASP A 121 2.00 -14.55 7.67
CA ASP A 121 2.72 -15.11 6.52
C ASP A 121 2.94 -14.09 5.37
N TYR A 122 2.24 -12.96 5.42
CA TYR A 122 2.23 -11.80 4.55
C TYR A 122 1.95 -12.12 3.07
N ASN A 123 1.18 -13.18 2.79
CA ASN A 123 0.84 -13.59 1.43
C ASN A 123 -0.62 -13.35 1.01
N ASP A 124 -1.40 -12.58 1.79
CA ASP A 124 -2.79 -12.26 1.44
C ASP A 124 -2.86 -11.36 0.19
N LEU A 125 -1.94 -10.40 0.08
CA LEU A 125 -1.68 -9.66 -1.15
C LEU A 125 -0.18 -9.44 -1.34
N ILE A 126 0.35 -9.82 -2.51
CA ILE A 126 1.71 -9.50 -2.93
C ILE A 126 1.65 -8.33 -3.93
N VAL A 127 2.40 -7.27 -3.64
CA VAL A 127 2.57 -6.10 -4.49
C VAL A 127 4.02 -6.05 -4.96
N GLN A 128 4.24 -6.01 -6.27
CA GLN A 128 5.55 -5.78 -6.86
C GLN A 128 5.53 -4.45 -7.61
N LEU A 129 6.57 -3.64 -7.42
CA LEU A 129 6.73 -2.36 -8.10
C LEU A 129 7.80 -2.45 -9.18
N ASP A 130 7.40 -2.16 -10.41
CA ASP A 130 8.28 -2.00 -11.55
C ASP A 130 8.35 -0.52 -11.95
N PHE A 131 9.57 0.00 -12.10
CA PHE A 131 9.78 1.38 -12.52
C PHE A 131 10.00 1.43 -14.02
N THR A 132 9.01 1.93 -14.75
CA THR A 132 9.13 2.24 -16.18
C THR A 132 9.65 3.67 -16.32
N SER A 133 10.96 3.86 -16.50
CA SER A 133 11.48 5.20 -16.76
C SER A 133 11.07 5.67 -18.15
N THR A 134 10.36 6.79 -18.28
CA THR A 134 10.16 7.47 -19.58
C THR A 134 11.48 8.00 -20.16
N ALA A 135 12.55 8.05 -19.36
CA ALA A 135 13.92 8.33 -19.81
C ALA A 135 14.64 7.12 -20.43
N GLY A 136 14.07 5.92 -20.33
CA GLY A 136 14.49 4.75 -21.08
C GLY A 136 13.73 4.74 -22.39
N SER A 137 14.43 4.99 -23.50
CA SER A 137 13.93 4.67 -24.85
C SER A 137 13.19 3.33 -24.78
N GLN A 138 11.91 3.34 -25.13
CA GLN A 138 10.94 2.23 -25.07
C GLN A 138 11.52 0.85 -25.49
N TRP A 139 12.28 0.23 -24.61
CA TRP A 139 12.88 -1.09 -24.75
C TRP A 139 12.60 -1.86 -23.47
N LEU A 140 11.32 -2.00 -23.14
CA LEU A 140 10.86 -3.21 -22.47
C LEU A 140 10.48 -4.16 -23.59
N VAL A 141 11.34 -5.16 -23.78
CA VAL A 141 11.14 -6.31 -24.69
C VAL A 141 10.60 -7.47 -23.87
#